data_AF-A0A6C0K0X8-F1
#
_entry.id   AF-A0A6C0K0X8-F1
#
_cell.length_a   1.000
_cell.length_b   1.000
_cell.length_c   1.000
_cell.angle_alpha   90.00
_cell.angle_beta   90.00
_cell.angle_gamma   90.00
#
_symmetry.space_group_name_H-M   'P 1'
#
loop_
_entity.id
_entity.type
_entity.pdbx_description
1 polymer ?
#
loop_
_entity_poly.entity_id
_entity_poly.type
_entity_poly.pdbx_seq_one_letter_code
_entity_poly.pdbx_strand_id
1 'polypeptide(L)'
;MRDVKNVIHNKAQTWRLSEIWMPHAMVFMHCIINTYPDSSPSPLQQYHYRRFFILLENVLPCVRCRRYYHDFMETRPLTSNVLQSREGMRQWIHRLYIFLVQKGILEPGAVGRSCEEVDEKILERCQQEKKIFGAIDERVWRYTRVWGPHAWVFLHSVANTFPLRPTHAQKEQYRQFFDTLVYVLPCKICREHYAQWLRREPIALAVNSRSRLQAWISELHNHVNSRLEKETIHNRDKAQQQLLRFALHLTPLHPI
;
A
#
# COMPACT_ATOMS: atom_id res chain seq x y z
N MET A 1 -16.39 21.25 18.38
CA MET A 1 -15.77 19.97 17.96
C MET A 1 -16.90 18.98 17.68
N ARG A 2 -17.30 18.82 16.41
CA ARG A 2 -18.35 17.84 16.05
C ARG A 2 -17.78 16.45 16.24
N ASP A 3 -18.57 15.60 16.91
CA ASP A 3 -18.18 14.30 17.40
C ASP A 3 -17.61 13.43 16.26
N VAL A 4 -16.29 13.20 16.29
CA VAL A 4 -15.57 12.42 15.27
C VAL A 4 -16.21 11.04 15.13
N LYS A 5 -16.79 10.50 16.20
CA LYS A 5 -17.57 9.26 16.20
C LYS A 5 -18.82 9.33 15.31
N ASN A 6 -19.61 10.41 15.38
CA ASN A 6 -20.82 10.59 14.57
C ASN A 6 -20.50 10.89 13.10
N VAL A 7 -19.41 11.61 12.84
CA VAL A 7 -18.90 11.80 11.47
C VAL A 7 -18.43 10.46 10.89
N ILE A 8 -17.74 9.62 11.66
CA ILE A 8 -17.33 8.28 11.23
C ILE A 8 -18.53 7.35 11.03
N HIS A 9 -19.54 7.41 11.92
CA HIS A 9 -20.71 6.52 11.86
C HIS A 9 -21.64 6.87 10.69
N ASN A 10 -21.95 8.16 10.47
CA ASN A 10 -22.76 8.61 9.33
C ASN A 10 -22.00 8.58 8.00
N LYS A 11 -20.67 8.79 7.98
CA LYS A 11 -19.87 8.68 6.75
C LYS A 11 -19.50 7.24 6.40
N ALA A 12 -19.41 6.31 7.35
CA ALA A 12 -19.21 4.89 7.02
C ALA A 12 -20.39 4.29 6.21
N GLN A 13 -21.56 4.94 6.21
CA GLN A 13 -22.72 4.53 5.42
C GLN A 13 -22.71 5.07 3.98
N THR A 14 -21.90 6.09 3.66
CA THR A 14 -21.92 6.77 2.34
C THR A 14 -20.63 6.63 1.52
N TRP A 15 -19.49 6.27 2.13
CA TRP A 15 -18.20 6.15 1.44
C TRP A 15 -17.93 4.72 0.98
N ARG A 16 -17.44 4.55 -0.26
CA ARG A 16 -16.97 3.23 -0.71
C ARG A 16 -15.65 2.95 -0.01
N LEU A 17 -15.51 1.83 0.68
CA LEU A 17 -14.28 1.43 1.39
C LEU A 17 -13.00 1.60 0.54
N SER A 18 -13.08 1.51 -0.79
CA SER A 18 -11.98 1.75 -1.74
C SER A 18 -11.43 3.17 -1.74
N GLU A 19 -12.24 4.19 -1.45
CA GLU A 19 -11.84 5.60 -1.47
C GLU A 19 -10.82 5.94 -0.36
N ILE A 20 -10.78 5.13 0.71
CA ILE A 20 -9.90 5.33 1.85
C ILE A 20 -8.50 4.75 1.58
N TRP A 21 -8.41 3.52 1.08
CA TRP A 21 -7.11 2.82 1.00
C TRP A 21 -6.51 2.78 -0.40
N MET A 22 -7.31 2.90 -1.48
CA MET A 22 -6.78 2.74 -2.83
C MET A 22 -5.78 3.83 -3.22
N PRO A 23 -6.00 5.13 -2.92
CA PRO A 23 -4.99 6.15 -3.18
C PRO A 23 -3.66 5.85 -2.45
N HIS A 24 -3.73 5.32 -1.23
CA HIS A 24 -2.55 4.92 -0.46
C HIS A 24 -1.85 3.70 -1.04
N ALA A 25 -2.61 2.70 -1.50
CA ALA A 25 -2.06 1.56 -2.21
C ALA A 25 -1.31 2.02 -3.47
N MET A 26 -1.88 2.95 -4.24
CA MET A 26 -1.23 3.51 -5.44
C MET A 26 0.07 4.23 -5.11
N VAL A 27 0.08 5.11 -4.10
CA VAL A 27 1.32 5.79 -3.65
C VAL A 27 2.37 4.77 -3.21
N PHE A 28 1.98 3.76 -2.43
CA PHE A 28 2.90 2.73 -1.96
C PHE A 28 3.49 1.91 -3.12
N MET A 29 2.64 1.45 -4.04
CA MET A 29 3.07 0.72 -5.25
C MET A 29 3.97 1.58 -6.15
N HIS A 30 3.68 2.87 -6.28
CA HIS A 30 4.52 3.78 -7.06
C HIS A 30 5.91 3.93 -6.44
N CYS A 31 6.00 4.07 -5.11
CA CYS A 31 7.28 4.13 -4.41
C CYS A 31 8.07 2.81 -4.53
N ILE A 32 7.41 1.65 -4.52
CA ILE A 32 8.05 0.36 -4.80
C ILE A 32 8.70 0.39 -6.18
N ILE A 33 7.94 0.79 -7.20
CA ILE A 33 8.41 0.85 -8.60
C ILE A 33 9.56 1.85 -8.76
N ASN A 34 9.50 3.02 -8.13
CA ASN A 34 10.58 4.01 -8.22
C ASN A 34 11.86 3.60 -7.46
N THR A 35 11.84 2.49 -6.71
CA THR A 35 13.06 1.86 -6.17
C THR A 35 13.53 0.65 -6.96
N TYR A 36 12.86 0.33 -8.07
CA TYR A 36 13.26 -0.70 -9.01
C TYR A 36 14.52 -0.28 -9.80
N PRO A 37 15.41 -1.21 -10.20
CA PRO A 37 16.59 -0.85 -10.99
C PRO A 37 16.24 -0.18 -12.32
N ASP A 38 17.02 0.84 -12.71
CA ASP A 38 16.80 1.58 -13.96
C ASP A 38 16.99 0.71 -15.19
N SER A 39 18.05 -0.10 -15.19
CA SER A 39 18.37 -1.04 -16.27
C SER A 39 18.87 -2.37 -15.71
N SER A 40 18.59 -3.45 -16.42
CA SER A 40 19.12 -4.79 -16.16
C SER A 40 18.80 -5.37 -14.76
N PRO A 41 17.54 -5.34 -14.29
CA PRO A 41 17.16 -6.02 -13.06
C PRO A 41 17.39 -7.53 -13.19
N SER A 42 17.91 -8.15 -12.14
CA SER A 42 18.18 -9.59 -12.17
C SER A 42 16.89 -10.41 -12.33
N PRO A 43 16.94 -11.62 -12.91
CA PRO A 43 15.76 -12.48 -13.01
C PRO A 43 15.06 -12.71 -11.66
N LEU A 44 15.83 -12.79 -10.57
CA LEU A 44 15.29 -12.93 -9.22
C LEU A 44 14.55 -11.67 -8.75
N GLN A 45 15.08 -10.48 -9.04
CA GLN A 45 14.38 -9.22 -8.74
C GLN A 45 13.09 -9.09 -9.55
N GLN A 46 13.13 -9.40 -10.85
CA GLN A 46 11.94 -9.45 -11.71
C GLN A 46 10.88 -10.40 -11.15
N TYR A 47 11.28 -11.60 -10.72
CA TYR A 47 10.40 -12.58 -10.09
C TYR A 47 9.72 -12.02 -8.83
N HIS A 48 10.46 -11.44 -7.91
CA HIS A 48 9.88 -10.93 -6.66
C HIS A 48 8.90 -9.77 -6.88
N TYR A 49 9.23 -8.84 -7.78
CA TYR A 49 8.34 -7.73 -8.13
C TYR A 49 7.08 -8.24 -8.83
N ARG A 50 7.23 -9.13 -9.83
CA ARG A 50 6.09 -9.76 -10.51
C ARG A 50 5.17 -10.46 -9.51
N ARG A 51 5.74 -11.26 -8.59
CA ARG A 51 4.98 -12.00 -7.57
C ARG A 51 4.19 -11.06 -6.66
N PHE A 52 4.80 -9.98 -6.16
CA PHE A 52 4.11 -8.99 -5.34
C PHE A 52 2.88 -8.42 -6.05
N PHE A 53 3.05 -7.94 -7.29
CA PHE A 53 1.95 -7.30 -8.02
C PHE A 53 0.86 -8.30 -8.44
N ILE A 54 1.20 -9.51 -8.89
CA ILE A 54 0.18 -10.53 -9.20
C ILE A 54 -0.66 -10.86 -7.97
N LEU A 55 -0.03 -11.04 -6.81
CA LEU A 55 -0.75 -11.43 -5.59
C LEU A 55 -1.72 -10.36 -5.07
N LEU A 56 -1.60 -9.10 -5.51
CA LEU A 56 -2.56 -8.05 -5.18
C LEU A 56 -3.99 -8.42 -5.58
N GLU A 57 -4.18 -9.07 -6.73
CA GLU A 57 -5.51 -9.47 -7.21
C GLU A 57 -6.32 -10.27 -6.18
N ASN A 58 -5.62 -10.95 -5.25
CA ASN A 58 -6.22 -11.80 -4.23
C ASN A 58 -6.45 -11.08 -2.90
N VAL A 59 -5.66 -10.04 -2.60
CA VAL A 59 -5.64 -9.38 -1.29
C VAL A 59 -6.23 -7.98 -1.27
N LEU A 60 -6.52 -7.38 -2.44
CA LEU A 60 -7.07 -6.00 -2.48
C LEU A 60 -8.33 -5.89 -1.61
N PRO A 61 -8.45 -4.88 -0.72
CA PRO A 61 -9.54 -4.76 0.26
C PRO A 61 -10.96 -4.48 -0.27
N CYS A 62 -11.28 -4.82 -1.52
CA CYS A 62 -12.65 -4.76 -2.01
C CYS A 62 -12.89 -5.76 -3.16
N VAL A 63 -14.07 -6.41 -3.19
CA VAL A 63 -14.44 -7.41 -4.21
C VAL A 63 -14.38 -6.81 -5.62
N ARG A 64 -14.99 -5.63 -5.81
CA ARG A 64 -14.99 -4.91 -7.09
C ARG A 64 -13.57 -4.54 -7.55
N CYS A 65 -12.68 -4.24 -6.61
CA CYS A 65 -11.30 -3.86 -6.84
C CYS A 65 -10.50 -5.07 -7.33
N ARG A 66 -10.65 -6.23 -6.66
CA ARG A 66 -10.04 -7.50 -7.10
C ARG A 66 -10.46 -7.86 -8.51
N ARG A 67 -11.76 -7.76 -8.82
CA ARG A 67 -12.29 -8.02 -10.18
C ARG A 67 -11.64 -7.12 -11.23
N TYR A 68 -11.67 -5.80 -11.03
CA TYR A 68 -11.08 -4.90 -12.04
C TYR A 68 -9.55 -4.98 -12.11
N TYR A 69 -8.89 -5.27 -10.99
CA TYR A 69 -7.45 -5.54 -11.02
C TYR A 69 -7.15 -6.79 -11.86
N HIS A 70 -7.92 -7.86 -11.67
CA HIS A 70 -7.83 -9.07 -12.48
C HIS A 70 -8.07 -8.77 -13.98
N ASP A 71 -9.16 -8.06 -14.33
CA ASP A 71 -9.44 -7.64 -15.72
C ASP A 71 -8.26 -6.84 -16.33
N PHE A 72 -7.63 -5.98 -15.53
CA PHE A 72 -6.46 -5.23 -15.96
C PHE A 72 -5.25 -6.15 -16.17
N MET A 73 -5.01 -7.10 -15.28
CA MET A 73 -3.89 -8.05 -15.38
C MET A 73 -4.03 -8.96 -16.60
N GLU A 74 -5.25 -9.39 -16.95
CA GLU A 74 -5.53 -10.18 -18.15
C GLU A 74 -5.26 -9.39 -19.44
N THR A 75 -5.64 -8.11 -19.47
CA THR A 75 -5.51 -7.28 -20.68
C THR A 75 -4.14 -6.60 -20.82
N ARG A 76 -3.45 -6.38 -19.70
CA ARG A 76 -2.18 -5.62 -19.61
C ARG A 76 -1.25 -6.28 -18.58
N PRO A 77 -0.82 -7.54 -18.80
CA PRO A 77 -0.03 -8.28 -17.83
C PRO A 77 1.35 -7.68 -17.60
N LEU A 78 1.96 -8.02 -16.46
CA LEU A 78 3.37 -7.77 -16.16
C LEU A 78 4.29 -8.71 -16.95
N THR A 79 4.42 -8.43 -18.25
CA THR A 79 5.30 -9.18 -19.15
C THR A 79 6.77 -9.00 -18.80
N SER A 80 7.64 -9.83 -19.36
CA SER A 80 9.09 -9.68 -19.19
C SER A 80 9.60 -8.34 -19.72
N ASN A 81 9.02 -7.81 -20.80
CA ASN A 81 9.39 -6.50 -21.34
C ASN A 81 9.06 -5.36 -20.37
N VAL A 82 7.93 -5.44 -19.67
CA VAL A 82 7.56 -4.44 -18.63
C VAL A 82 8.56 -4.46 -17.48
N LEU A 83 9.05 -5.64 -17.10
CA LEU A 83 9.96 -5.85 -15.97
C LEU A 83 11.44 -5.61 -16.31
N GLN A 84 11.81 -5.26 -17.55
CA GLN A 84 13.22 -5.04 -17.93
C GLN A 84 13.78 -3.69 -17.45
N SER A 85 12.94 -2.74 -17.05
CA SER A 85 13.37 -1.42 -16.60
C SER A 85 12.40 -0.79 -15.61
N ARG A 86 12.88 0.19 -14.83
CA ARG A 86 12.02 1.05 -13.99
C ARG A 86 10.95 1.74 -14.83
N GLU A 87 11.33 2.26 -15.99
CA GLU A 87 10.42 2.98 -16.88
C GLU A 87 9.27 2.10 -17.38
N GLY A 88 9.55 0.85 -17.76
CA GLY A 88 8.50 -0.10 -18.15
C GLY A 88 7.47 -0.31 -17.04
N MET A 89 7.94 -0.48 -15.80
CA MET A 89 7.10 -0.62 -14.61
C MET A 89 6.30 0.67 -14.31
N ARG A 90 6.91 1.85 -14.46
CA ARG A 90 6.24 3.16 -14.28
C ARG A 90 5.08 3.35 -15.26
N GLN A 91 5.31 3.07 -16.54
CA GLN A 91 4.25 3.14 -17.54
C GLN A 91 3.12 2.13 -17.25
N TRP A 92 3.48 0.94 -16.77
CA TRP A 92 2.48 -0.08 -16.41
C TRP A 92 1.60 0.34 -15.24
N ILE A 93 2.17 0.86 -14.14
CA ILE A 93 1.37 1.30 -12.98
C ILE A 93 0.53 2.54 -13.33
N HIS A 94 1.00 3.38 -14.25
CA HIS A 94 0.22 4.49 -14.77
C HIS A 94 -1.00 4.03 -15.58
N ARG A 95 -0.83 3.03 -16.44
CA ARG A 95 -1.95 2.39 -17.16
C ARG A 95 -2.96 1.77 -16.19
N LEU A 96 -2.49 1.17 -15.09
CA LEU A 96 -3.38 0.66 -14.03
C LEU A 96 -4.18 1.80 -13.40
N TYR A 97 -3.52 2.90 -13.05
CA TYR A 97 -4.19 4.07 -12.48
C TYR A 97 -5.31 4.58 -13.39
N ILE A 98 -5.01 4.85 -14.67
CA ILE A 98 -6.00 5.31 -15.66
C ILE A 98 -7.17 4.33 -15.74
N PHE A 99 -6.89 3.03 -15.79
CA PHE A 99 -7.92 2.01 -15.86
C PHE A 99 -8.83 2.02 -14.62
N LEU A 100 -8.25 2.12 -13.42
CA LEU A 100 -9.03 2.18 -12.18
C LEU A 100 -9.88 3.45 -12.08
N VAL A 101 -9.40 4.58 -12.62
CA VAL A 101 -10.19 5.81 -12.75
C VAL A 101 -11.36 5.61 -13.70
N GLN A 102 -11.12 5.04 -14.89
CA GLN A 102 -12.17 4.73 -15.87
C GLN A 102 -13.25 3.77 -15.33
N LYS A 103 -12.88 2.86 -14.40
CA LYS A 103 -13.82 1.94 -13.74
C LYS A 103 -14.52 2.53 -12.51
N GLY A 104 -14.27 3.80 -12.18
CA GLY A 104 -14.82 4.48 -11.00
C GLY A 104 -14.39 3.84 -9.68
N ILE A 105 -13.16 3.33 -9.63
CA ILE A 105 -12.51 2.82 -8.42
C ILE A 105 -11.64 3.89 -7.76
N LEU A 106 -11.04 4.76 -8.57
CA LEU A 106 -10.27 5.92 -8.15
C LEU A 106 -10.89 7.19 -8.73
N GLU A 107 -10.89 8.26 -7.95
CA GLU A 107 -11.28 9.58 -8.45
C GLU A 107 -10.17 10.18 -9.33
N PRO A 108 -10.51 10.91 -10.40
CA PRO A 108 -9.53 11.63 -11.19
C PRO A 108 -8.69 12.56 -10.31
N GLY A 109 -7.36 12.45 -10.40
CA GLY A 109 -6.44 13.30 -9.65
C GLY A 109 -6.21 12.89 -8.19
N ALA A 110 -6.81 11.79 -7.71
CA ALA A 110 -6.61 11.24 -6.37
C ALA A 110 -5.14 10.92 -6.04
N VAL A 111 -4.33 10.68 -7.08
CA VAL A 111 -2.88 10.44 -6.95
C VAL A 111 -2.06 11.41 -7.82
N GLY A 112 -2.69 12.10 -8.78
CA GLY A 112 -2.07 12.88 -9.88
C GLY A 112 -2.67 12.46 -11.22
N ARG A 113 -2.69 13.31 -12.27
CA ARG A 113 -3.28 12.97 -13.59
C ARG A 113 -2.27 12.34 -14.55
N SER A 114 -0.97 12.48 -14.30
CA SER A 114 0.14 11.84 -15.03
C SER A 114 1.17 11.23 -14.06
N CYS A 115 2.13 10.44 -14.55
CA CYS A 115 3.26 9.98 -13.73
C CYS A 115 4.01 11.15 -13.10
N GLU A 116 4.22 12.19 -13.89
CA GLU A 116 4.91 13.43 -13.53
C GLU A 116 4.09 14.19 -12.50
N GLU A 117 2.77 14.33 -12.67
CA GLU A 117 1.93 14.97 -11.64
C GLU A 117 1.86 14.16 -10.35
N VAL A 118 1.92 12.82 -10.42
CA VAL A 118 1.98 11.98 -9.21
C VAL A 118 3.31 12.20 -8.50
N ASP A 119 4.41 12.22 -9.25
CA ASP A 119 5.74 12.53 -8.74
C ASP A 119 5.75 13.93 -8.14
N GLU A 120 5.31 14.94 -8.88
CA GLU A 120 5.19 16.33 -8.43
C GLU A 120 4.32 16.45 -7.18
N LYS A 121 3.13 15.85 -7.10
CA LYS A 121 2.30 15.92 -5.89
C LYS A 121 2.93 15.23 -4.69
N ILE A 122 3.55 14.06 -4.89
CA ILE A 122 4.27 13.37 -3.82
C ILE A 122 5.48 14.21 -3.39
N LEU A 123 6.21 14.77 -4.34
CA LEU A 123 7.39 15.60 -4.14
C LEU A 123 7.04 16.95 -3.51
N GLU A 124 5.97 17.63 -3.91
CA GLU A 124 5.44 18.87 -3.34
C GLU A 124 5.07 18.66 -1.87
N ARG A 125 4.41 17.54 -1.55
CA ARG A 125 4.14 17.16 -0.16
C ARG A 125 5.44 16.93 0.62
N CYS A 126 6.47 16.37 -0.01
CA CYS A 126 7.81 16.28 0.57
C CYS A 126 8.52 17.64 0.68
N GLN A 127 8.29 18.56 -0.27
CA GLN A 127 8.86 19.91 -0.34
C GLN A 127 8.25 20.84 0.71
N GLN A 128 7.02 20.62 1.18
CA GLN A 128 6.49 21.36 2.33
C GLN A 128 7.30 21.08 3.61
N GLU A 129 8.05 19.98 3.66
CA GLU A 129 9.03 19.64 4.71
C GLU A 129 10.47 20.11 4.36
N LYS A 130 10.60 21.15 3.50
CA LYS A 130 11.84 21.76 2.96
C LYS A 130 12.95 22.08 3.98
N LYS A 131 12.66 22.07 5.29
CA LYS A 131 13.70 22.26 6.32
C LYS A 131 14.62 21.05 6.52
N ILE A 132 14.31 19.87 5.96
CA ILE A 132 14.99 18.62 6.30
C ILE A 132 15.79 18.01 5.12
N PHE A 133 15.43 18.32 3.88
CA PHE A 133 16.06 17.73 2.69
C PHE A 133 16.40 18.82 1.67
N GLY A 134 17.63 18.79 1.14
CA GLY A 134 18.12 19.73 0.13
C GLY A 134 17.46 19.53 -1.25
N ALA A 135 18.26 19.47 -2.33
CA ALA A 135 17.75 19.21 -3.68
C ALA A 135 17.01 17.84 -3.75
N ILE A 136 15.93 17.79 -4.54
CA ILE A 136 15.18 16.56 -4.78
C ILE A 136 16.08 15.61 -5.57
N ASP A 137 16.31 14.44 -4.98
CA ASP A 137 17.09 13.35 -5.54
C ASP A 137 16.17 12.14 -5.68
N GLU A 138 16.35 11.30 -6.70
CA GLU A 138 15.63 10.02 -6.87
C GLU A 138 15.65 9.14 -5.61
N ARG A 139 16.60 9.35 -4.70
CA ARG A 139 16.61 8.74 -3.35
C ARG A 139 15.37 9.05 -2.51
N VAL A 140 14.56 10.05 -2.88
CA VAL A 140 13.32 10.44 -2.18
C VAL A 140 12.37 9.29 -1.94
N TRP A 141 12.25 8.39 -2.91
CA TRP A 141 11.37 7.22 -2.86
C TRP A 141 11.77 6.21 -1.77
N ARG A 142 13.01 6.29 -1.27
CA ARG A 142 13.52 5.43 -0.21
C ARG A 142 13.16 5.93 1.18
N TYR A 143 12.80 7.22 1.33
CA TYR A 143 12.49 7.78 2.65
C TYR A 143 11.16 7.25 3.18
N THR A 144 11.20 6.66 4.36
CA THR A 144 10.04 6.01 5.00
C THR A 144 8.88 6.95 5.25
N ARG A 145 9.11 8.26 5.40
CA ARG A 145 8.05 9.27 5.51
C ARG A 145 7.17 9.39 4.26
N VAL A 146 7.72 9.06 3.08
CA VAL A 146 7.03 9.18 1.79
C VAL A 146 6.03 8.05 1.59
N TRP A 147 6.44 6.81 1.87
CA TRP A 147 5.65 5.63 1.55
C TRP A 147 5.14 4.87 2.78
N GLY A 148 5.79 4.99 3.94
CA GLY A 148 5.51 4.19 5.14
C GLY A 148 4.08 4.36 5.66
N PRO A 149 3.59 5.59 5.90
CA PRO A 149 2.20 5.80 6.29
C PRO A 149 1.18 5.25 5.28
N HIS A 150 1.47 5.36 3.97
CA HIS A 150 0.62 4.83 2.91
C HIS A 150 0.59 3.29 2.91
N ALA A 151 1.76 2.66 3.10
CA ALA A 151 1.86 1.22 3.28
C ALA A 151 1.04 0.75 4.49
N TRP A 152 1.11 1.44 5.63
CA TRP A 152 0.32 1.06 6.81
C TRP A 152 -1.18 1.14 6.57
N VAL A 153 -1.69 2.21 5.95
CA VAL A 153 -3.12 2.29 5.56
C VAL A 153 -3.52 1.09 4.71
N PHE A 154 -2.72 0.77 3.69
CA PHE A 154 -3.00 -0.34 2.81
C PHE A 154 -2.98 -1.70 3.53
N LEU A 155 -1.89 -2.02 4.25
CA LEU A 155 -1.70 -3.31 4.91
C LEU A 155 -2.74 -3.56 6.01
N HIS A 156 -3.09 -2.53 6.80
CA HIS A 156 -4.18 -2.65 7.77
C HIS A 156 -5.54 -2.83 7.09
N SER A 157 -5.78 -2.20 5.94
CA SER A 157 -7.01 -2.41 5.16
C SER A 157 -7.08 -3.83 4.59
N VAL A 158 -5.96 -4.40 4.15
CA VAL A 158 -5.84 -5.81 3.72
C VAL A 158 -6.21 -6.74 4.88
N ALA A 159 -5.69 -6.50 6.08
CA ALA A 159 -6.02 -7.30 7.26
C ALA A 159 -7.48 -7.17 7.70
N ASN A 160 -8.04 -5.96 7.65
CA ASN A 160 -9.44 -5.69 8.04
C ASN A 160 -10.46 -6.37 7.11
N THR A 161 -10.08 -6.61 5.86
CA THR A 161 -10.94 -7.20 4.84
C THR A 161 -10.64 -8.67 4.56
N PHE A 162 -9.68 -9.26 5.27
CA PHE A 162 -9.40 -10.69 5.24
C PHE A 162 -10.69 -11.50 5.49
N PRO A 163 -10.97 -12.60 4.79
CA PRO A 163 -12.21 -13.33 4.96
C PRO A 163 -12.46 -13.78 6.40
N LEU A 164 -13.72 -13.75 6.86
CA LEU A 164 -14.10 -14.30 8.18
C LEU A 164 -13.90 -15.81 8.26
N ARG A 165 -14.13 -16.50 7.13
CA ARG A 165 -13.94 -17.94 6.95
C ARG A 165 -13.05 -18.17 5.73
N PRO A 166 -11.72 -17.98 5.85
CA PRO A 166 -10.82 -18.10 4.72
C PRO A 166 -10.68 -19.55 4.26
N THR A 167 -10.73 -19.77 2.94
CA THR A 167 -10.37 -21.07 2.35
C THR A 167 -8.86 -21.30 2.45
N HIS A 168 -8.40 -22.55 2.32
CA HIS A 168 -6.97 -22.84 2.29
C HIS A 168 -6.22 -22.02 1.22
N ALA A 169 -6.79 -21.89 0.03
CA ALA A 169 -6.24 -21.07 -1.04
C ALA A 169 -6.11 -19.59 -0.64
N GLN A 170 -7.13 -19.01 0.00
CA GLN A 170 -7.06 -17.62 0.48
C GLN A 170 -6.01 -17.43 1.56
N LYS A 171 -5.87 -18.36 2.50
CA LYS A 171 -4.80 -18.30 3.52
C LYS A 171 -3.43 -18.26 2.85
N GLU A 172 -3.22 -19.14 1.86
CA GLU A 172 -1.97 -19.24 1.14
C GLU A 172 -1.68 -17.99 0.30
N GLN A 173 -2.67 -17.45 -0.40
CA GLN A 173 -2.52 -16.20 -1.17
C GLN A 173 -2.11 -15.02 -0.29
N TYR A 174 -2.74 -14.86 0.88
CA TYR A 174 -2.39 -13.82 1.84
C TYR A 174 -0.99 -14.04 2.42
N ARG A 175 -0.64 -15.27 2.79
CA ARG A 175 0.70 -15.64 3.26
C ARG A 175 1.76 -15.23 2.25
N GLN A 176 1.61 -15.69 1.00
CA GLN A 176 2.53 -15.36 -0.08
C GLN A 176 2.63 -13.86 -0.32
N PHE A 177 1.51 -13.13 -0.29
CA PHE A 177 1.52 -11.67 -0.46
C PHE A 177 2.41 -11.00 0.61
N PHE A 178 2.19 -11.30 1.89
CA PHE A 178 2.99 -10.72 2.98
C PHE A 178 4.46 -11.16 2.93
N ASP A 179 4.75 -12.39 2.49
CA ASP A 179 6.12 -12.87 2.31
C ASP A 179 6.86 -12.05 1.23
N THR A 180 6.18 -11.57 0.18
CA THR A 180 6.85 -10.78 -0.86
C THR A 180 7.38 -9.42 -0.40
N LEU A 181 6.84 -8.86 0.69
CA LEU A 181 7.24 -7.54 1.20
C LEU A 181 8.73 -7.48 1.57
N VAL A 182 9.32 -8.60 1.97
CA VAL A 182 10.76 -8.69 2.28
C VAL A 182 11.66 -8.36 1.09
N TYR A 183 11.14 -8.41 -0.13
CA TYR A 183 11.89 -8.15 -1.36
C TYR A 183 11.59 -6.78 -1.97
N VAL A 184 10.37 -6.27 -1.81
CA VAL A 184 9.89 -5.10 -2.57
C VAL A 184 9.80 -3.81 -1.77
N LEU A 185 9.88 -3.83 -0.43
CA LEU A 185 9.77 -2.60 0.34
C LEU A 185 10.82 -1.56 -0.12
N PRO A 186 10.47 -0.27 -0.31
CA PRO A 186 11.35 0.77 -0.87
C PRO A 186 12.59 1.15 -0.03
N CYS A 187 12.97 0.34 0.96
CA CYS A 187 14.01 0.65 1.94
C CYS A 187 14.74 -0.64 2.34
N LYS A 188 16.06 -0.70 2.08
CA LYS A 188 16.90 -1.89 2.36
C LYS A 188 16.84 -2.30 3.83
N ILE A 189 17.07 -1.35 4.73
CA ILE A 189 17.03 -1.57 6.19
C ILE A 189 15.64 -2.07 6.63
N CYS A 190 14.59 -1.53 6.03
CA CYS A 190 13.21 -1.92 6.33
C CYS A 190 12.94 -3.37 5.88
N ARG A 191 13.47 -3.81 4.73
CA ARG A 191 13.41 -5.20 4.27
C ARG A 191 14.13 -6.15 5.23
N GLU A 192 15.33 -5.79 5.68
CA GLU A 192 16.12 -6.60 6.62
C GLU A 192 15.39 -6.78 7.96
N HIS A 193 14.82 -5.69 8.49
CA HIS A 193 14.04 -5.73 9.72
C HIS A 193 12.74 -6.51 9.57
N TYR A 194 12.04 -6.37 8.44
CA TYR A 194 10.85 -7.17 8.16
C TYR A 194 11.19 -8.66 8.00
N ALA A 195 12.36 -9.00 7.41
CA ALA A 195 12.84 -10.37 7.35
C ALA A 195 13.08 -10.96 8.76
N GLN A 196 13.66 -10.16 9.66
CA GLN A 196 13.85 -10.55 11.07
C GLN A 196 12.51 -10.77 11.76
N TRP A 197 11.55 -9.88 11.53
CA TRP A 197 10.18 -10.03 12.04
C TRP A 197 9.54 -11.32 11.55
N LEU A 198 9.56 -11.61 10.24
CA LEU A 198 8.97 -12.83 9.69
C LEU A 198 9.60 -14.13 10.23
N ARG A 199 10.90 -14.11 10.58
CA ARG A 199 11.54 -15.26 11.24
C ARG A 199 11.03 -15.48 12.66
N ARG A 200 10.72 -14.39 13.38
CA ARG A 200 10.21 -14.44 14.76
C ARG A 200 8.71 -14.72 14.82
N GLU A 201 7.95 -14.03 13.98
CA GLU A 201 6.48 -14.07 13.91
C GLU A 201 6.03 -14.43 12.49
N PRO A 202 6.12 -15.72 12.07
CA PRO A 202 5.77 -16.12 10.71
C PRO A 202 4.31 -15.79 10.36
N ILE A 203 4.09 -15.17 9.20
CA ILE A 203 2.74 -14.79 8.74
C ILE A 203 1.81 -16.00 8.56
N ALA A 204 2.35 -17.19 8.30
CA ALA A 204 1.59 -18.44 8.21
C ALA A 204 0.74 -18.73 9.47
N LEU A 205 1.20 -18.29 10.65
CA LEU A 205 0.47 -18.43 11.90
C LEU A 205 -0.68 -17.41 12.02
N ALA A 206 -0.61 -16.31 11.28
CA ALA A 206 -1.53 -15.19 11.38
C ALA A 206 -2.73 -15.28 10.41
N VAL A 207 -2.59 -15.96 9.27
CA VAL A 207 -3.63 -16.08 8.23
C VAL A 207 -4.72 -17.11 8.56
N ASN A 208 -4.88 -17.49 9.82
CA ASN A 208 -5.92 -18.44 10.24
C ASN A 208 -7.28 -17.79 10.48
N SER A 209 -7.29 -16.51 10.85
CA SER A 209 -8.51 -15.73 11.06
C SER A 209 -8.23 -14.25 10.86
N ARG A 210 -9.29 -13.47 10.58
CA ARG A 210 -9.20 -12.01 10.46
C ARG A 210 -8.63 -11.38 11.73
N SER A 211 -9.12 -11.80 12.89
CA SER A 211 -8.69 -11.25 14.18
C SER A 211 -7.21 -11.50 14.45
N ARG A 212 -6.67 -12.66 14.07
CA ARG A 212 -5.24 -12.95 14.22
C ARG A 212 -4.40 -12.15 13.23
N LEU A 213 -4.83 -12.02 11.98
CA LEU A 213 -4.10 -11.21 10.99
C LEU A 213 -4.09 -9.72 11.38
N GLN A 214 -5.21 -9.17 11.86
CA GLN A 214 -5.28 -7.80 12.39
C GLN A 214 -4.33 -7.59 13.57
N ALA A 215 -4.28 -8.57 14.50
CA ALA A 215 -3.36 -8.52 15.64
C ALA A 215 -1.91 -8.53 15.17
N TRP A 216 -1.55 -9.45 14.27
CA TRP A 216 -0.20 -9.57 13.73
C TRP A 216 0.29 -8.29 13.04
N ILE A 217 -0.57 -7.63 12.23
CA ILE A 217 -0.23 -6.36 11.60
C ILE A 217 -0.06 -5.24 12.62
N SER A 218 -0.88 -5.22 13.67
CA SER A 218 -0.77 -4.24 14.76
C SER A 218 0.51 -4.45 15.58
N GLU A 219 0.85 -5.71 15.89
CA GLU A 219 2.07 -6.12 16.58
C GLU A 219 3.32 -5.71 15.78
N LEU A 220 3.34 -5.99 14.47
CA LEU A 220 4.40 -5.56 13.57
C LEU A 220 4.53 -4.02 13.55
N HIS A 221 3.42 -3.29 13.41
CA HIS A 221 3.44 -1.82 13.39
C HIS A 221 3.98 -1.25 14.72
N ASN A 222 3.56 -1.82 15.85
CA ASN A 222 4.07 -1.43 17.17
C ASN A 222 5.54 -1.77 17.38
N HIS A 223 6.01 -2.89 16.83
CA HIS A 223 7.43 -3.22 16.83
C HIS A 223 8.24 -2.17 16.07
N VAL A 224 7.76 -1.71 14.92
CA VAL A 224 8.37 -0.61 14.18
C VAL A 224 8.31 0.70 14.97
N ASN A 225 7.17 1.04 15.59
CA ASN A 225 7.03 2.25 16.40
C ASN A 225 8.03 2.27 17.55
N SER A 226 8.14 1.19 18.32
CA SER A 226 9.08 1.08 19.43
C SER A 226 10.53 1.33 18.99
N ARG A 227 10.92 0.84 17.81
CA ARG A 227 12.26 1.07 17.26
C ARG A 227 12.51 2.47 16.74
N LEU A 228 11.44 3.21 16.45
CA LEU A 228 11.48 4.61 16.05
C LEU A 228 11.16 5.55 17.21
N GLU A 229 11.12 5.04 18.45
CA GLU A 229 10.77 5.79 19.66
C GLU A 229 9.41 6.50 19.55
N LYS A 230 8.47 5.87 18.83
CA LYS A 230 7.09 6.33 18.67
C LYS A 230 6.17 5.58 19.63
N GLU A 231 5.05 6.22 19.97
CA GLU A 231 4.02 5.61 20.80
C GLU A 231 3.48 4.30 20.20
N THR A 232 3.34 3.30 21.07
CA THR A 232 2.69 2.03 20.72
C THR A 232 1.17 2.17 20.80
N ILE A 233 0.48 1.57 19.84
CA ILE A 233 -0.97 1.64 19.71
C ILE A 233 -1.54 0.28 20.13
N HIS A 234 -1.98 0.18 21.38
CA HIS A 234 -2.49 -1.09 21.93
C HIS A 234 -3.99 -1.29 21.72
N ASN A 235 -4.75 -0.22 21.47
CA ASN A 235 -6.19 -0.28 21.29
C ASN A 235 -6.54 -0.35 19.80
N ARG A 236 -7.28 -1.38 19.39
CA ARG A 236 -7.70 -1.61 18.00
C ARG A 236 -8.49 -0.44 17.42
N ASP A 237 -9.39 0.16 18.20
CA ASP A 237 -10.18 1.31 17.76
C ASP A 237 -9.28 2.54 17.58
N LYS A 238 -8.25 2.70 18.43
CA LYS A 238 -7.25 3.77 18.25
C LYS A 238 -6.41 3.54 17.00
N ALA A 239 -5.98 2.32 16.72
CA ALA A 239 -5.26 1.99 15.50
C ALA A 239 -6.11 2.27 14.26
N GLN A 240 -7.37 1.83 14.26
CA GLN A 240 -8.32 2.10 13.18
C GLN A 240 -8.59 3.60 13.02
N GLN A 241 -8.78 4.34 14.11
CA GLN A 241 -8.98 5.79 14.07
C GLN A 241 -7.75 6.52 13.52
N GLN A 242 -6.53 6.12 13.88
CA GLN A 242 -5.31 6.73 13.37
C GLN A 242 -5.15 6.49 11.86
N LEU A 243 -5.48 5.29 11.39
CA LEU A 243 -5.50 4.96 9.97
C LEU A 243 -6.55 5.78 9.22
N LEU A 244 -7.77 5.89 9.77
CA LEU A 244 -8.81 6.74 9.19
C LEU A 244 -8.39 8.21 9.15
N ARG A 245 -7.80 8.75 10.22
CA ARG A 245 -7.32 10.14 10.27
C ARG A 245 -6.28 10.42 9.20
N PHE A 246 -5.31 9.51 9.03
CA PHE A 246 -4.29 9.66 8.00
C PHE A 246 -4.88 9.55 6.59
N ALA A 247 -5.82 8.62 6.37
CA ALA A 247 -6.48 8.45 5.09
C ALA A 247 -7.39 9.63 4.70
N LEU A 248 -8.04 10.24 5.69
CA LEU A 248 -8.90 11.41 5.49
C LEU A 248 -8.12 12.71 5.24
N HIS A 249 -6.81 12.75 5.52
CA HIS A 249 -5.96 13.91 5.22
C HIS A 249 -5.58 14.01 3.73
N LEU A 250 -5.83 12.96 2.95
CA LEU A 250 -5.51 12.87 1.51
C LEU A 250 -6.73 12.80 0.60
N THR A 251 -7.92 12.63 1.16
CA THR A 251 -9.16 12.85 0.42
C THR A 251 -9.42 14.36 0.41
N PRO A 252 -9.57 15.01 -0.75
CA PRO A 252 -10.05 16.38 -0.78
C PRO A 252 -11.37 16.40 0.02
N LEU A 253 -11.41 17.20 1.08
CA LEU A 253 -12.68 17.53 1.70
C LEU A 253 -13.43 18.31 0.63
N HIS A 254 -14.30 17.65 -0.13
CA HIS A 254 -15.31 18.40 -0.87
C HIS A 254 -16.08 19.23 0.17
N PRO A 255 -16.17 20.55 -0.02
CA PRO A 255 -17.26 21.29 0.61
C PRO A 255 -18.55 20.71 0.01
N ILE A 256 -19.42 20.22 0.89
CA ILE A 256 -20.83 19.97 0.56
C ILE A 256 -21.47 21.32 0.25
#